data_AF-A0A0C3FIS6-F1
#
_entry.id   AF-A0A0C3FIS6-F1
#
_cell.length_a   1.000
_cell.length_b   1.000
_cell.length_c   1.000
_cell.angle_alpha   90.00
_cell.angle_beta   90.00
_cell.angle_gamma   90.00
#
_symmetry.space_group_name_H-M   'P 1'
#
loop_
_entity.id
_entity.type
_entity.pdbx_description
1 polymer ?
#
loop_
_entity_poly.entity_id
_entity_poly.type
_entity_poly.pdbx_seq_one_letter_code
_entity_poly.pdbx_strand_id
1 'polypeptide(L)'
;MSSKRGRKRNDNLPPNRARDVQRAFRARRAAHLQELEQRVMELEEENSALRVALNLPPASRPSLGKGPTGKDRPRPLETGSRSYPASAKSRESSNADLDSPPSTRTNSLSP
;
A
#
# COMPACT_ATOMS: atom_id res chain seq x y z
N MET A 1 20.90 -15.72 23.26
CA MET A 1 21.13 -14.33 22.79
C MET A 1 19.82 -13.83 22.17
N SER A 2 18.91 -13.34 23.01
CA SER A 2 17.51 -13.06 22.62
C SER A 2 17.37 -11.72 21.89
N SER A 3 16.63 -11.78 20.78
CA SER A 3 16.40 -10.80 19.73
C SER A 3 16.19 -9.35 20.20
N LYS A 4 17.20 -8.49 19.97
CA LYS A 4 17.13 -7.04 20.20
C LYS A 4 16.79 -6.32 18.90
N ARG A 5 15.59 -6.59 18.36
CA ARG A 5 14.99 -5.81 17.26
C ARG A 5 13.56 -5.45 17.65
N GLY A 6 13.40 -4.20 18.08
CA GLY A 6 12.09 -3.63 18.38
C GLY A 6 12.23 -2.36 19.18
N ARG A 7 12.06 -1.20 18.54
CA ARG A 7 11.76 0.04 19.27
C ARG A 7 10.35 -0.16 19.85
N LYS A 8 10.26 -0.35 21.17
CA LYS A 8 9.00 -0.52 21.88
C LYS A 8 8.05 0.63 21.47
N ARG A 9 6.86 0.30 20.96
CA ARG A 9 5.82 1.33 20.73
C ARG A 9 5.52 1.93 22.09
N ASN A 10 5.94 3.17 22.29
CA ASN A 10 5.56 3.94 23.45
C ASN A 10 4.19 4.55 23.13
N ASP A 11 3.12 3.91 23.61
CA ASP A 11 1.77 4.46 23.48
C ASP A 11 1.53 5.65 24.44
N ASN A 12 2.51 5.92 25.31
CA ASN A 12 2.59 7.09 26.18
C ASN A 12 3.37 8.25 25.52
N LEU A 13 3.51 8.26 24.19
CA LEU A 13 4.11 9.40 23.50
C LEU A 13 3.23 10.64 23.75
N PRO A 14 3.82 11.78 24.16
CA PRO A 14 3.07 12.99 24.44
C PRO A 14 2.16 13.37 23.26
N PRO A 15 0.96 13.94 23.49
CA PRO A 15 0.05 14.37 22.45
C PRO A 15 0.80 15.27 21.45
N ASN A 16 1.03 14.77 20.25
CA ASN A 16 1.69 15.50 19.19
C ASN A 16 0.65 15.73 18.10
N ARG A 17 0.11 16.96 18.07
CA ARG A 17 -0.92 17.42 17.13
C ARG A 17 -0.65 16.99 15.68
N ALA A 18 0.63 16.98 15.25
CA ALA A 18 0.99 16.54 13.89
C ALA A 18 0.77 15.03 13.68
N ARG A 19 1.05 14.19 14.68
CA ARG A 19 0.79 12.74 14.61
C ARG A 19 -0.70 12.44 14.57
N ASP A 20 -1.52 13.17 15.30
CA ASP A 20 -2.97 12.96 15.32
C ASP A 20 -3.61 13.34 13.98
N VAL A 21 -3.15 14.44 13.37
CA VAL A 21 -3.53 14.80 12.00
C VAL A 21 -3.15 13.69 11.01
N GLN A 22 -1.94 13.12 11.11
CA GLN A 22 -1.53 12.01 10.26
C GLN A 22 -2.36 10.73 10.51
N ARG A 23 -2.67 10.42 11.77
CA ARG A 23 -3.51 9.27 12.14
C ARG A 23 -4.91 9.43 11.55
N ALA A 24 -5.51 10.61 11.73
CA ALA A 24 -6.82 10.93 11.18
C ALA A 24 -6.82 10.89 9.63
N PHE A 25 -5.78 11.43 8.98
CA PHE A 25 -5.64 11.35 7.53
C PHE A 25 -5.55 9.91 7.04
N ARG A 26 -4.71 9.07 7.68
CA ARG A 26 -4.59 7.65 7.35
C ARG A 26 -5.91 6.90 7.55
N ALA A 27 -6.63 7.18 8.65
CA ALA A 27 -7.92 6.59 8.92
C ALA A 27 -8.95 6.95 7.84
N ARG A 28 -9.05 8.22 7.46
CA ARG A 28 -9.93 8.67 6.37
C ARG A 28 -9.57 8.03 5.03
N ARG A 29 -8.28 7.96 4.71
CA ARG A 29 -7.81 7.31 3.47
C ARG A 29 -8.14 5.82 3.47
N ALA A 30 -7.96 5.14 4.59
CA ALA A 30 -8.31 3.72 4.71
C ALA A 30 -9.81 3.51 4.52
N ALA A 31 -10.66 4.31 5.17
CA ALA A 31 -12.11 4.23 5.02
C ALA A 31 -12.55 4.46 3.56
N HIS A 32 -12.00 5.48 2.90
CA HIS A 32 -12.31 5.75 1.49
C HIS A 32 -11.85 4.61 0.56
N LEU A 33 -10.69 4.01 0.80
CA LEU A 33 -10.24 2.84 0.03
C LEU A 33 -11.17 1.64 0.25
N GLN A 34 -11.60 1.39 1.49
CA GLN A 34 -12.55 0.32 1.80
C GLN A 34 -13.90 0.53 1.13
N GLU A 35 -14.42 1.77 1.11
CA GLU A 35 -15.66 2.12 0.42
C GLU A 35 -15.56 1.85 -1.09
N LEU A 36 -14.44 2.24 -1.72
CA LEU A 36 -14.20 1.96 -3.14
C LEU A 36 -14.07 0.45 -3.42
N GLU A 37 -13.36 -0.29 -2.58
CA GLU A 37 -13.22 -1.74 -2.68
C GLU A 37 -14.59 -2.44 -2.58
N GLN A 38 -15.44 -2.00 -1.64
CA GLN A 38 -16.79 -2.52 -1.49
C GLN A 38 -17.66 -2.24 -2.72
N ARG A 39 -17.66 -0.99 -3.20
CA ARG A 39 -18.46 -0.62 -4.37
C ARG A 39 -18.05 -1.38 -5.63
N VAL A 40 -16.74 -1.63 -5.80
CA VAL A 40 -16.26 -2.43 -6.93
C VAL A 40 -16.72 -3.88 -6.80
N MET A 41 -16.69 -4.46 -5.60
CA MET A 41 -17.19 -5.81 -5.35
C MET A 41 -18.67 -5.94 -5.71
N GLU A 42 -19.52 -5.00 -5.25
CA GLU A 42 -20.95 -4.97 -5.58
C GLU A 42 -21.17 -4.89 -7.10
N LEU A 43 -20.44 -4.00 -7.80
CA LEU A 43 -20.51 -3.88 -9.26
C LEU A 43 -20.01 -5.13 -10.00
N GLU A 44 -18.99 -5.82 -9.49
CA GLU A 44 -18.49 -7.06 -10.08
C GLU A 44 -19.50 -8.21 -9.93
N GLU A 45 -20.16 -8.31 -8.78
CA GLU A 45 -21.25 -9.27 -8.55
C GLU A 45 -22.44 -9.02 -9.47
N GLU A 46 -22.92 -7.78 -9.55
CA GLU A 46 -23.99 -7.39 -10.47
C GLU A 46 -23.60 -7.66 -11.93
N ASN A 47 -22.37 -7.31 -12.34
CA ASN A 47 -21.91 -7.57 -13.70
C ASN A 47 -21.87 -9.07 -14.02
N SER A 48 -21.47 -9.89 -13.06
CA SER A 48 -21.46 -11.35 -13.20
C SER A 48 -22.89 -11.88 -13.38
N ALA A 49 -23.83 -11.44 -12.54
CA ALA A 49 -25.24 -11.83 -12.65
C ALA A 49 -25.85 -11.41 -13.99
N LEU A 50 -25.59 -10.19 -14.45
CA LEU A 50 -26.07 -9.69 -15.75
C LEU A 50 -25.48 -10.48 -16.92
N ARG A 51 -24.20 -10.87 -16.85
CA ARG A 51 -23.57 -11.71 -17.89
C ARG A 51 -24.22 -13.08 -17.96
N VAL A 52 -24.52 -13.70 -16.82
CA VAL A 52 -25.25 -14.98 -16.77
C VAL A 52 -26.64 -14.82 -17.36
N ALA A 53 -27.39 -13.79 -16.97
CA ALA A 53 -28.75 -13.55 -17.45
C ALA A 53 -28.83 -13.31 -18.96
N LEU A 54 -27.78 -12.71 -19.55
CA LEU A 54 -27.70 -12.41 -20.99
C LEU A 54 -26.92 -13.46 -21.78
N ASN A 55 -26.56 -14.60 -21.17
CA ASN A 55 -25.72 -15.64 -21.77
C ASN A 55 -24.41 -15.11 -22.39
N LEU A 56 -23.84 -14.08 -21.78
CA LEU A 56 -22.57 -13.49 -22.19
C LEU A 56 -21.39 -14.28 -21.60
N PRO A 57 -20.24 -14.33 -22.29
CA PRO A 57 -19.06 -14.98 -21.74
C PRO A 57 -18.61 -14.32 -20.42
N PRO A 58 -17.87 -15.05 -19.56
CA PRO A 58 -17.28 -14.49 -18.35
C PRO A 58 -16.43 -13.24 -18.63
N ALA A 59 -16.31 -12.36 -17.65
CA ALA A 59 -15.48 -11.17 -17.79
C ALA A 59 -14.00 -11.56 -17.90
N SER A 60 -13.29 -11.08 -18.94
CA SER A 60 -11.88 -11.41 -19.22
C SER A 60 -10.87 -10.69 -18.29
N ARG A 61 -11.25 -10.43 -17.04
CA ARG A 61 -10.44 -9.63 -16.10
C ARG A 61 -10.00 -10.48 -14.90
N PRO A 62 -8.73 -10.38 -14.48
CA PRO A 62 -8.24 -11.10 -13.31
C PRO A 62 -8.86 -10.53 -12.03
N SER A 63 -9.04 -11.39 -11.02
CA SER A 63 -9.54 -10.97 -9.70
C SER A 63 -8.64 -9.89 -9.08
N LEU A 64 -9.25 -8.85 -8.53
CA LEU A 64 -8.53 -7.82 -7.77
C LEU A 64 -7.93 -8.44 -6.50
N GLY A 65 -6.69 -8.03 -6.16
CA GLY A 65 -6.08 -8.41 -4.89
C GLY A 65 -6.80 -7.73 -3.72
N LYS A 66 -6.89 -8.41 -2.58
CA LYS A 66 -7.55 -7.86 -1.38
C LYS A 66 -6.57 -7.07 -0.52
N GLY A 67 -7.12 -6.14 0.26
CA GLY A 67 -6.42 -5.39 1.29
C GLY A 67 -5.62 -4.18 0.79
N PRO A 68 -5.16 -3.30 1.71
CA PRO A 68 -4.59 -1.99 1.40
C PRO A 68 -3.25 -2.04 0.63
N THR A 69 -2.65 -3.23 0.50
CA THR A 69 -1.42 -3.44 -0.27
C THR A 69 -1.64 -4.25 -1.55
N GLY A 70 -2.87 -4.70 -1.82
CA GLY A 70 -3.20 -5.56 -2.96
C GLY A 70 -2.43 -6.88 -2.98
N LYS A 71 -1.78 -7.26 -1.86
CA LYS A 71 -0.91 -8.43 -1.75
C LYS A 71 -1.59 -9.64 -1.13
N ASP A 72 -2.84 -9.55 -0.68
CA ASP A 72 -3.58 -10.71 -0.16
C ASP A 72 -4.13 -11.57 -1.30
N ARG A 73 -3.29 -11.88 -2.28
CA ARG A 73 -3.52 -13.08 -3.11
C ARG A 73 -3.05 -14.26 -2.26
N PRO A 74 -3.90 -15.26 -1.97
CA PRO A 74 -3.37 -16.54 -1.51
C PRO A 74 -2.39 -17.00 -2.59
N ARG A 75 -1.09 -17.09 -2.25
CA ARG A 75 -0.14 -17.78 -3.12
C ARG A 75 -0.74 -19.18 -3.35
N PRO A 76 -0.99 -19.62 -4.59
CA PRO A 76 -1.30 -21.02 -4.81
C PRO A 76 -0.16 -21.81 -4.16
N LEU A 77 -0.52 -22.70 -3.26
CA LEU A 77 0.41 -23.63 -2.64
C LEU A 77 0.89 -24.56 -3.75
N GLU A 78 1.96 -24.17 -4.45
CA GLU A 78 2.63 -25.10 -5.37
C GLU A 78 3.30 -26.18 -4.52
N THR A 79 2.69 -27.36 -4.51
CA THR A 79 3.37 -28.64 -4.36
C THR A 79 4.55 -28.65 -5.33
N GLY A 80 5.78 -28.53 -4.81
CA GLY A 80 6.95 -28.57 -5.66
C GLY A 80 8.21 -28.00 -5.00
N SER A 81 8.88 -28.83 -4.21
CA SER A 81 10.25 -28.62 -3.75
C SER A 81 11.17 -28.15 -4.89
N ARG A 82 11.77 -26.96 -4.74
CA ARG A 82 13.14 -26.69 -5.19
C ARG A 82 13.76 -25.60 -4.34
N SER A 83 14.62 -26.04 -3.43
CA SER A 83 15.56 -25.24 -2.67
C SER A 83 16.46 -24.41 -3.59
N TYR A 84 16.42 -23.09 -3.44
CA TYR A 84 17.51 -22.20 -3.88
C TYR A 84 18.06 -21.47 -2.66
N PRO A 85 19.39 -21.40 -2.50
CA PRO A 85 20.00 -20.87 -1.30
C PRO A 85 19.88 -19.34 -1.24
N ALA A 86 19.70 -18.85 -0.01
CA ALA A 86 19.78 -17.45 0.32
C ALA A 86 21.21 -16.92 0.09
N SER A 87 21.38 -16.07 -0.91
CA SER A 87 22.58 -15.24 -1.07
C SER A 87 22.26 -13.82 -0.60
N ALA A 88 22.75 -13.51 0.59
CA ALA A 88 22.86 -12.16 1.11
C ALA A 88 24.03 -11.41 0.43
N LYS A 89 23.96 -10.06 0.52
CA LYS A 89 24.94 -9.02 0.12
C LYS A 89 24.70 -8.52 -1.33
N SER A 90 24.67 -7.23 -1.65
CA SER A 90 25.29 -6.06 -1.04
C SER A 90 24.43 -4.82 -1.21
N ARG A 91 24.46 -3.93 -0.20
CA ARG A 91 24.15 -2.50 -0.37
C ARG A 91 25.30 -1.91 -1.19
N GLU A 92 25.03 -1.43 -2.38
CA GLU A 92 25.88 -0.41 -3.00
C GLU A 92 25.03 0.86 -3.08
N SER A 93 25.43 1.85 -2.29
CA SER A 93 24.84 3.18 -2.26
C SER A 93 25.70 4.04 -3.16
N SER A 94 25.38 4.09 -4.46
CA SER A 94 26.00 5.06 -5.35
C SER A 94 25.28 6.41 -5.17
N ASN A 95 25.87 7.27 -4.33
CA ASN A 95 25.61 8.70 -4.36
C ASN A 95 26.02 9.21 -5.75
N ALA A 96 25.03 9.54 -6.58
CA ALA A 96 25.24 10.42 -7.71
C ALA A 96 24.91 11.84 -7.24
N ASP A 97 25.97 12.59 -6.92
CA ASP A 97 25.98 14.04 -6.91
C ASP A 97 25.50 14.55 -8.26
N LEU A 98 24.24 14.99 -8.38
CA LEU A 98 23.82 15.93 -9.43
C LEU A 98 22.69 16.82 -8.90
N ASP A 99 23.10 18.05 -8.62
CA ASP A 99 22.37 19.31 -8.81
C ASP A 99 21.26 19.70 -7.81
N SER A 100 21.64 20.61 -6.92
CA SER A 100 20.73 21.41 -6.09
C SER A 100 20.21 22.60 -6.90
N PRO A 101 18.90 22.80 -7.11
CA PRO A 101 18.40 24.13 -7.44
C PRO A 101 18.31 24.99 -6.17
N PRO A 102 18.87 26.22 -6.15
CA PRO A 102 18.73 27.11 -5.01
C PRO A 102 17.27 27.51 -4.83
N SER A 103 16.76 27.33 -3.61
CA SER A 103 15.46 27.87 -3.19
C SER A 103 15.46 29.39 -3.31
N THR A 104 14.90 29.92 -4.39
CA THR A 104 14.54 31.34 -4.48
C THR A 104 13.37 31.61 -3.53
N ARG A 105 13.73 32.01 -2.31
CA ARG A 105 12.84 32.75 -1.40
C ARG A 105 12.50 34.09 -2.07
N THR A 106 11.38 34.15 -2.78
CA THR A 106 10.77 35.45 -3.10
C THR A 106 10.00 35.90 -1.87
N ASN A 107 10.64 36.77 -1.08
CA ASN A 107 10.00 37.48 0.01
C ASN A 107 9.13 38.58 -0.62
N SER A 108 7.83 38.34 -0.80
CA SER A 108 6.90 39.38 -1.26
C SER A 108 6.59 40.32 -0.09
N LEU A 109 7.44 41.34 0.07
CA LEU A 109 7.11 42.57 0.79
C LEU A 109 6.62 43.57 -0.25
N SER A 110 5.37 44.03 -0.11
CA SER A 110 4.92 45.36 -0.52
C SER A 110 3.59 45.69 0.19
N PRO A 111 3.36 46.98 0.50
CA PRO A 111 2.46 47.49 1.53
C PRO A 111 0.97 47.51 1.16
#